data_AF-A0A0Q8GW98-F1
#
_entry.id   AF-A0A0Q8GW98-F1
#
_cell.length_a   1.000
_cell.length_b   1.000
_cell.length_c   1.000
_cell.angle_alpha   90.00
_cell.angle_beta   90.00
_cell.angle_gamma   90.00
#
_symmetry.space_group_name_H-M   'P 1'
#
loop_
_entity.id
_entity.type
_entity.pdbx_description
1 polymer ?
#
loop_
_entity_poly.entity_id
_entity_poly.type
_entity_poly.pdbx_seq_one_letter_code
_entity_poly.pdbx_strand_id
1 'polypeptide(L)'
;MTLLINDTQPKLTSEQTLTGWRREFCVELLGDGQARIFLRALETASLKATELRQGILFHRVGASFTDLEGCVEAARDALERLARTAVRQQPTQDNLFAAVTYDRMAWDAVVEVVERWQRRRHAVSA
;
A
#
# COMPACT_ATOMS: atom_id res chain seq x y z
N MET A 1 -8.52 -14.77 -8.17
CA MET A 1 -7.54 -14.06 -7.33
C MET A 1 -8.26 -12.99 -6.54
N THR A 2 -7.87 -12.74 -5.28
CA THR A 2 -8.75 -12.01 -4.36
C THR A 2 -8.04 -10.79 -3.77
N LEU A 3 -8.50 -9.61 -4.17
CA LEU A 3 -8.13 -8.33 -3.56
C LEU A 3 -9.21 -7.96 -2.54
N LEU A 4 -8.83 -7.84 -1.27
CA LEU A 4 -9.72 -7.42 -0.20
C LEU A 4 -9.50 -5.93 0.05
N ILE A 5 -10.49 -5.09 -0.28
CA ILE A 5 -10.41 -3.66 -0.04
C ILE A 5 -11.05 -3.36 1.32
N ASN A 6 -10.28 -2.76 2.21
CA ASN A 6 -10.80 -2.17 3.44
C ASN A 6 -10.81 -0.65 3.28
N ASP A 7 -11.96 -0.11 2.90
CA ASP A 7 -12.19 1.32 2.69
C ASP A 7 -12.46 2.09 3.99
N THR A 8 -11.98 1.59 5.12
CA THR A 8 -11.95 2.41 6.33
C THR A 8 -10.94 3.53 6.11
N GLN A 9 -11.42 4.73 5.77
CA GLN A 9 -10.57 5.89 5.56
C GLN A 9 -10.19 6.53 6.90
N PRO A 10 -8.92 6.46 7.32
CA PRO A 10 -8.48 7.14 8.53
C PRO A 10 -8.53 8.66 8.28
N LYS A 11 -9.50 9.32 8.90
CA LYS A 11 -9.60 10.79 8.88
C LYS A 11 -8.46 11.36 9.72
N LEU A 12 -7.58 12.11 9.07
CA LEU A 12 -6.65 12.99 9.76
C LEU A 12 -7.37 14.28 10.11
N THR A 13 -7.24 14.74 11.36
CA THR A 13 -7.69 16.09 11.74
C THR A 13 -6.78 17.14 11.11
N SER A 14 -7.28 18.38 10.98
CA SER A 14 -6.46 19.49 10.48
C SER A 14 -5.19 19.69 11.32
N GLU A 15 -5.29 19.48 12.64
CA GLU A 15 -4.15 19.54 13.55
C GLU A 15 -3.12 18.44 13.25
N GLN A 16 -3.56 17.20 13.03
CA GLN A 16 -2.67 16.08 12.66
C GLN A 16 -1.98 16.33 11.32
N THR A 17 -2.68 16.91 10.33
CA THR A 17 -2.05 17.24 9.03
C THR A 17 -0.92 18.27 9.16
N LEU A 18 -0.91 19.05 10.23
CA LEU A 18 0.12 20.07 10.51
C LEU A 18 1.27 19.55 11.39
N THR A 19 1.09 18.43 12.11
CA THR A 19 2.08 17.87 13.05
C THR A 19 2.91 16.73 12.47
N GLY A 20 2.97 16.60 11.14
CA GLY A 20 3.82 15.62 10.47
C GLY A 20 3.20 14.23 10.30
N TRP A 21 1.93 14.05 10.65
CA TRP A 21 1.18 12.82 10.36
C TRP A 21 1.06 12.60 8.85
N ARG A 22 1.04 11.32 8.46
CA ARG A 22 1.04 10.89 7.04
C ARG A 22 -0.02 9.84 6.81
N ARG A 23 -0.53 9.79 5.58
CA ARG A 23 -1.34 8.67 5.10
C ARG A 23 -0.48 7.76 4.23
N GLU A 24 -0.74 6.46 4.33
CA GLU A 24 -0.07 5.46 3.52
C GLU A 24 -1.10 4.55 2.86
N PHE A 25 -0.91 4.33 1.56
CA PHE A 25 -1.54 3.25 0.80
C PHE A 25 -0.80 1.96 1.12
N CYS A 26 -1.49 1.00 1.68
CA CYS A 26 -0.91 -0.25 2.17
C CYS A 26 -1.44 -1.45 1.39
N VAL A 27 -0.54 -2.35 1.04
CA VAL A 27 -0.83 -3.67 0.47
C VAL A 27 -0.22 -4.70 1.41
N GLU A 28 -1.07 -5.42 2.13
CA GLU A 28 -0.67 -6.58 2.89
C GLU A 28 -0.78 -7.83 2.02
N LEU A 29 0.35 -8.49 1.85
CA LEU A 29 0.47 -9.74 1.11
C LEU A 29 0.10 -10.90 2.04
N LEU A 30 -1.05 -11.51 1.79
CA LEU A 30 -1.57 -12.63 2.60
C LEU A 30 -0.98 -13.98 2.14
N GLY A 31 -0.47 -14.05 0.92
CA GLY A 31 -0.04 -15.29 0.28
C GLY A 31 -1.13 -15.86 -0.62
N ASP A 32 -0.81 -16.90 -1.39
CA ASP A 32 -1.76 -17.65 -2.24
C ASP A 32 -2.57 -16.78 -3.21
N GLY A 33 -1.96 -15.73 -3.75
CA GLY A 33 -2.65 -14.79 -4.64
C GLY A 33 -3.62 -13.84 -3.93
N GLN A 34 -3.54 -13.70 -2.61
CA GLN A 34 -4.42 -12.82 -1.85
C GLN A 34 -3.66 -11.60 -1.32
N ALA A 35 -4.31 -10.44 -1.40
CA ALA A 35 -3.81 -9.21 -0.81
C ALA A 35 -4.95 -8.39 -0.18
N ARG A 36 -4.64 -7.74 0.95
CA ARG A 36 -5.52 -6.77 1.58
C ARG A 36 -4.99 -5.36 1.32
N ILE A 37 -5.86 -4.49 0.83
CA ILE A 37 -5.54 -3.10 0.51
C ILE A 37 -6.31 -2.18 1.44
N PHE A 38 -5.60 -1.23 2.04
CA PHE A 38 -6.17 -0.31 3.02
C PHE A 38 -5.36 0.99 3.11
N LEU A 39 -5.95 1.99 3.73
CA LEU A 39 -5.26 3.22 4.14
C LEU A 39 -4.95 3.18 5.63
N ARG A 40 -3.79 3.71 6.01
CA ARG A 40 -3.48 4.00 7.42
C ARG A 40 -3.01 5.43 7.60
N ALA A 41 -3.26 5.98 8.78
CA ALA A 41 -2.73 7.25 9.25
C ALA A 41 -1.69 6.96 10.33
N LEU A 42 -0.51 7.57 10.20
CA LEU A 42 0.61 7.36 11.11
C LEU A 42 1.22 8.69 11.52
N GLU A 43 1.55 8.81 12.80
CA GLU A 43 2.36 9.89 13.36
C GLU A 43 3.85 9.67 13.07
N THR A 44 4.33 8.45 13.33
CA THR A 44 5.73 8.06 13.11
C THR A 44 5.87 7.30 11.79
N ALA A 45 6.92 7.59 11.03
CA ALA A 45 7.15 6.93 9.75
C ALA A 45 7.28 5.40 9.91
N SER A 46 6.58 4.65 9.06
CA SER A 46 6.77 3.20 9.01
C SER A 46 8.19 2.83 8.63
N LEU A 47 8.76 1.89 9.39
CA LEU A 47 10.07 1.34 9.12
C LEU A 47 9.91 0.17 8.17
N LYS A 48 10.47 0.32 6.96
CA LYS A 48 10.37 -0.67 5.87
C LYS A 48 10.67 -2.10 6.34
N ALA A 49 11.66 -2.29 7.20
CA ALA A 49 12.03 -3.61 7.74
C ALA A 49 10.95 -4.23 8.66
N THR A 50 10.25 -3.43 9.47
CA THR A 50 9.19 -3.91 10.37
C THR A 50 7.94 -4.28 9.58
N GLU A 51 7.57 -3.49 8.59
CA GLU A 51 6.39 -3.74 7.76
C GLU A 51 6.60 -4.93 6.82
N LEU A 52 7.80 -5.10 6.27
CA LEU A 52 8.14 -6.27 5.47
C LEU A 52 8.08 -7.58 6.27
N ARG A 53 8.35 -7.55 7.58
CA ARG A 53 8.11 -8.71 8.47
C ARG A 53 6.63 -9.06 8.61
N GLN A 54 5.73 -8.08 8.43
CA GLN A 54 4.29 -8.30 8.45
C GLN A 54 3.72 -8.60 7.07
N GLY A 55 4.55 -8.55 6.03
CA GLY A 55 4.13 -8.68 4.64
C GLY A 55 3.45 -7.43 4.08
N ILE A 56 3.65 -6.27 4.71
CA ILE A 56 3.02 -5.01 4.33
C ILE A 56 3.99 -4.18 3.47
N LEU A 57 3.54 -3.89 2.25
CA LEU A 57 4.13 -2.88 1.39
C LEU A 57 3.33 -1.59 1.53
N PHE A 58 4.01 -0.45 1.53
CA PHE A 58 3.34 0.82 1.73
C PHE A 58 3.98 1.92 0.88
N HIS A 59 3.14 2.84 0.43
CA HIS A 59 3.54 4.05 -0.27
C HIS A 59 2.81 5.25 0.33
N ARG A 60 3.51 6.38 0.48
CA ARG A 60 2.93 7.59 1.06
C ARG A 60 1.93 8.22 0.10
N VAL A 61 0.80 8.67 0.63
CA VAL A 61 -0.20 9.38 -0.16
C VAL A 61 -0.47 10.75 0.47
N GLY A 62 -0.76 11.73 -0.38
CA GLY A 62 -1.12 13.08 0.05
C GLY A 62 -2.46 13.13 0.79
N ALA A 63 -2.69 14.23 1.52
CA ALA A 63 -3.93 14.46 2.26
C ALA A 63 -5.20 14.50 1.39
N SER A 64 -5.05 14.82 0.09
CA SER A 64 -6.12 14.85 -0.91
C SER A 64 -6.53 13.47 -1.42
N PHE A 65 -5.79 12.40 -1.07
CA PHE A 65 -6.15 11.03 -1.41
C PHE A 65 -7.39 10.59 -0.61
N THR A 66 -8.48 10.33 -1.32
CA THR A 66 -9.82 10.10 -0.75
C THR A 66 -10.62 9.00 -1.47
N ASP A 67 -10.07 8.43 -2.55
CA ASP A 67 -10.74 7.41 -3.35
C ASP A 67 -9.85 6.18 -3.45
N LEU A 68 -10.00 5.28 -2.47
CA LEU A 68 -9.23 4.04 -2.40
C LEU A 68 -9.71 3.05 -3.46
N GLU A 69 -11.03 2.85 -3.57
CA GLU A 69 -11.62 1.89 -4.51
C GLU A 69 -11.27 2.23 -5.96
N GLY A 70 -11.44 3.49 -6.38
CA GLY A 70 -11.08 3.93 -7.72
C GLY A 70 -9.58 3.79 -8.01
N CYS A 71 -8.73 4.04 -7.02
CA CYS A 71 -7.29 3.82 -7.14
C CYS A 71 -6.94 2.33 -7.26
N VAL A 72 -7.61 1.46 -6.50
CA VAL A 72 -7.42 0.01 -6.57
C VAL A 72 -7.85 -0.53 -7.93
N GLU A 73 -8.99 -0.08 -8.45
CA GLU A 73 -9.44 -0.46 -9.79
C GLU A 73 -8.46 0.00 -10.87
N ALA A 74 -7.92 1.22 -10.77
CA ALA A 74 -6.90 1.71 -11.70
C ALA A 74 -5.57 0.92 -11.61
N ALA A 75 -5.23 0.38 -10.44
CA ALA A 75 -4.01 -0.39 -10.20
C ALA A 75 -4.22 -1.92 -10.27
N ARG A 76 -5.42 -2.38 -10.64
CA ARG A 76 -5.87 -3.77 -10.50
C ARG A 76 -4.87 -4.77 -11.08
N ASP A 77 -4.46 -4.61 -12.33
CA ASP A 77 -3.55 -5.56 -13.00
C ASP A 77 -2.20 -5.69 -12.27
N ALA A 78 -1.66 -4.58 -11.79
CA ALA A 78 -0.39 -4.55 -11.06
C ALA A 78 -0.54 -5.13 -9.66
N LEU A 79 -1.62 -4.81 -8.93
CA LEU A 79 -1.94 -5.37 -7.62
C LEU A 79 -2.16 -6.88 -7.69
N GLU A 80 -2.86 -7.32 -8.72
CA GLU A 80 -3.09 -8.72 -8.99
C GLU A 80 -1.77 -9.45 -9.26
N ARG A 81 -0.94 -8.93 -10.16
CA ARG A 81 0.39 -9.50 -10.42
C ARG A 81 1.23 -9.58 -9.14
N LEU A 82 1.23 -8.50 -8.35
CA LEU A 82 1.94 -8.45 -7.08
C LEU A 82 1.47 -9.57 -6.14
N ALA A 83 0.15 -9.73 -5.97
CA ALA A 83 -0.43 -10.78 -5.14
C ALA A 83 -0.08 -12.20 -5.64
N ARG A 84 -0.05 -12.45 -6.96
CA ARG A 84 0.37 -13.76 -7.53
C ARG A 84 1.79 -14.13 -7.16
N THR A 85 2.68 -13.14 -7.21
CA THR A 85 4.12 -13.35 -7.01
C THR A 85 4.51 -13.33 -5.54
N ALA A 86 3.57 -12.98 -4.65
CA ALA A 86 3.80 -12.92 -3.23
C ALA A 86 3.79 -14.33 -2.62
N VAL A 87 4.93 -14.74 -2.08
CA VAL A 87 5.11 -16.01 -1.38
C VAL A 87 5.49 -15.73 0.06
N ARG A 88 4.66 -16.20 1.00
CA ARG A 88 5.03 -16.19 2.41
C ARG A 88 6.07 -17.27 2.67
N GLN A 89 7.22 -16.84 3.18
CA GLN A 89 8.28 -17.76 3.56
C GLN A 89 8.00 -18.29 4.95
N GLN A 90 8.15 -19.60 5.17
CA GLN A 90 8.23 -20.10 6.54
C GLN A 90 9.53 -19.58 7.16
N PRO A 91 9.51 -19.10 8.42
CA PRO A 91 10.72 -18.65 9.08
C PRO A 91 11.76 -19.78 9.12
N THR A 92 12.90 -19.56 8.48
CA THR A 92 14.09 -20.41 8.60
C THR A 92 15.23 -19.61 9.21
N GLN A 93 16.31 -20.30 9.62
CA GLN A 93 17.50 -19.64 10.14
C GLN A 93 18.11 -18.62 9.16
N ASP A 94 17.92 -18.82 7.85
CA ASP A 94 18.43 -17.94 6.79
C ASP A 94 17.47 -16.77 6.43
N ASN A 95 16.19 -16.86 6.82
CA ASN A 95 15.15 -15.89 6.46
C ASN A 95 14.42 -15.29 7.68
N LEU A 96 15.16 -15.09 8.77
CA LEU A 96 14.65 -14.54 10.04
C LEU A 96 13.93 -13.17 9.92
N PHE A 97 14.09 -12.46 8.80
CA PHE A 97 13.64 -11.07 8.65
C PHE A 97 12.66 -10.80 7.51
N ALA A 98 12.48 -11.71 6.54
CA ALA A 98 11.61 -11.49 5.39
C ALA A 98 10.48 -12.52 5.40
N ALA A 99 9.30 -12.10 5.88
CA ALA A 99 8.12 -12.97 5.95
C ALA A 99 7.47 -13.18 4.58
N VAL A 100 7.80 -12.36 3.57
CA VAL A 100 7.24 -12.46 2.23
C VAL A 100 8.26 -12.06 1.15
N THR A 101 8.31 -12.82 0.08
CA THR A 101 9.00 -12.48 -1.17
C THR A 101 7.97 -12.09 -2.22
N TYR A 102 8.26 -11.10 -3.07
CA TYR A 102 7.31 -10.59 -4.08
C TYR A 102 8.03 -10.03 -5.29
N ASP A 103 7.32 -9.87 -6.42
CA ASP A 103 7.85 -9.19 -7.61
C ASP A 103 7.97 -7.68 -7.34
N ARG A 104 9.22 -7.21 -7.18
CA ARG A 104 9.53 -5.80 -6.95
C ARG A 104 9.03 -4.89 -8.07
N MET A 105 9.07 -5.36 -9.32
CA MET A 105 8.61 -4.60 -10.49
C MET A 105 7.10 -4.46 -10.49
N ALA A 106 6.37 -5.49 -10.02
CA ALA A 106 4.93 -5.39 -9.81
C ALA A 106 4.60 -4.35 -8.75
N TRP A 107 5.38 -4.26 -7.67
CA TRP A 107 5.21 -3.22 -6.65
C TRP A 107 5.52 -1.82 -7.20
N ASP A 108 6.58 -1.64 -7.99
CA ASP A 108 6.88 -0.33 -8.61
C ASP A 108 5.76 0.13 -9.57
N ALA A 109 5.17 -0.79 -10.34
CA ALA A 109 4.02 -0.48 -11.20
C ALA A 109 2.78 -0.04 -10.38
N VAL A 110 2.52 -0.65 -9.22
CA VAL A 110 1.46 -0.19 -8.31
C VAL A 110 1.74 1.24 -7.83
N VAL A 111 2.97 1.52 -7.41
CA VAL A 111 3.38 2.86 -6.95
C VAL A 111 3.18 3.91 -8.05
N GLU A 112 3.58 3.61 -9.28
CA GLU A 112 3.42 4.53 -10.42
C GLU A 112 1.94 4.91 -10.66
N VAL A 113 1.04 3.93 -10.58
CA VAL A 113 -0.40 4.17 -10.71
C VAL A 113 -0.92 5.02 -9.56
N VAL A 114 -0.52 4.73 -8.32
CA VAL A 114 -0.91 5.50 -7.13
C VAL A 114 -0.44 6.96 -7.22
N GLU A 115 0.80 7.19 -7.67
CA GLU A 115 1.33 8.55 -7.87
C GLU A 115 0.61 9.30 -9.00
N ARG A 116 0.30 8.60 -10.10
CA ARG A 116 -0.50 9.17 -11.20
C ARG A 116 -1.91 9.54 -10.71
N TRP A 117 -2.52 8.68 -9.90
CA TRP A 117 -3.85 8.89 -9.33
C TRP A 117 -3.90 10.13 -8.45
N GLN A 118 -2.94 10.28 -7.54
CA GLN A 118 -2.82 11.45 -6.67
C GLN A 118 -2.71 12.76 -7.46
N ARG A 119 -1.99 12.76 -8.59
CA ARG A 119 -1.82 13.95 -9.43
C ARG A 119 -3.08 14.33 -10.22
N ARG A 120 -3.96 13.37 -10.55
CA ARG A 120 -5.16 13.65 -11.37
C ARG A 120 -6.10 14.69 -10.75
N ARG A 121 -6.28 14.69 -9.42
CA ARG A 121 -7.15 15.69 -8.75
C ARG A 121 -6.59 17.11 -8.79
N HIS A 122 -5.28 17.28 -8.99
CA HIS A 122 -4.66 18.60 -9.13
C HIS A 122 -4.76 19.17 -10.56
N ALA A 123 -5.13 18.36 -11.57
CA ALA A 123 -5.19 18.79 -12.96
C ALA A 123 -6.53 19.41 -13.39
N VAL A 124 -7.58 19.34 -12.55
CA VAL A 124 -8.94 19.83 -12.86
C VAL A 124 -9.20 21.22 -12.25
N SER A 125 -8.15 21.98 -11.92
CA SER A 125 -8.29 23.33 -11.34
C SER A 125 -7.29 24.34 -11.92
N ALA A 126 -6.92 24.17 -13.19
CA ALA A 126 -6.17 25.15 -13.97
C ALA A 126 -7.03 25.68 -15.12
#